data_AF-A0AAW6XPS4-F1
#
_entry.id   AF-A0AAW6XPS4-F1
#
_cell.length_a   1.000
_cell.length_b   1.000
_cell.length_c   1.000
_cell.angle_alpha   90.00
_cell.angle_beta   90.00
_cell.angle_gamma   90.00
#
_symmetry.space_group_name_H-M   'P 1'
#
loop_
_entity.id
_entity.type
_entity.pdbx_description
1 polymer ?
#
loop_
_entity_poly.entity_id
_entity_poly.type
_entity_poly.pdbx_seq_one_letter_code
_entity_poly.pdbx_strand_id
1 'polypeptide(L)'
;MKKRKPKRIYAEEKYNTEIQNYRGIKFKLIVYTEQHFAALRAKRFLLISDKENEPSQNFWIPNCYLEKDGTLKPNVFVDWIFVKCVKANKFKYAGIDIPDWMRGKL
;
A
#
# COMPACT_ATOMS: atom_id res chain seq x y z
N MET A 1 -33.71 8.63 -16.12
CA MET A 1 -32.75 8.86 -15.01
C MET A 1 -32.03 7.55 -14.67
N LYS A 2 -30.70 7.46 -14.79
CA LYS A 2 -29.95 6.28 -14.34
C LYS A 2 -29.97 6.24 -12.81
N LYS A 3 -30.63 5.23 -12.21
CA LYS A 3 -30.60 5.02 -10.75
C LYS A 3 -29.14 4.80 -10.33
N ARG A 4 -28.61 5.69 -9.48
CA ARG A 4 -27.28 5.52 -8.88
C ARG A 4 -27.31 4.23 -8.05
N LYS A 5 -26.43 3.28 -8.37
CA LYS A 5 -26.25 2.08 -7.54
C LYS A 5 -25.84 2.54 -6.13
N PRO A 6 -26.39 1.94 -5.07
CA PRO A 6 -25.98 2.26 -3.71
C PRO A 6 -24.47 2.04 -3.57
N LYS A 7 -23.77 2.98 -2.92
CA LYS A 7 -22.35 2.79 -2.59
C LYS A 7 -22.26 1.56 -1.69
N ARG A 8 -21.42 0.59 -2.07
CA ARG A 8 -21.05 -0.51 -1.19
C ARG A 8 -20.26 0.07 -0.03
N ILE A 9 -20.88 0.14 1.14
CA ILE A 9 -20.20 0.45 2.40
C ILE A 9 -19.82 -0.91 2.98
N TYR A 10 -18.52 -1.22 3.01
CA TYR A 10 -18.01 -2.41 3.69
C TYR A 10 -17.94 -2.08 5.19
N ALA A 11 -18.55 -2.91 6.03
CA ALA A 11 -18.58 -2.71 7.47
C ALA A 11 -17.16 -2.65 8.06
N GLU A 12 -16.97 -1.72 9.01
CA GLU A 12 -15.70 -1.28 9.58
C GLU A 12 -15.13 -2.30 10.57
N GLU A 13 -14.29 -3.22 10.09
CA GLU A 13 -13.19 -3.69 10.93
C GLU A 13 -12.18 -2.52 11.03
N LYS A 14 -11.63 -2.26 12.22
CA LYS A 14 -10.63 -1.21 12.43
C LYS A 14 -9.43 -1.49 11.51
N TYR A 15 -9.11 -0.53 10.64
CA TYR A 15 -8.00 -0.70 9.68
C TYR A 15 -6.65 -0.86 10.38
N ASN A 16 -5.81 -1.74 9.85
CA ASN A 16 -4.44 -1.95 10.30
C ASN A 16 -3.52 -0.82 9.77
N THR A 17 -3.21 0.12 10.65
CA THR A 17 -2.28 1.24 10.38
C THR A 17 -0.86 1.01 10.91
N GLU A 18 -0.58 -0.19 11.43
CA GLU A 18 0.75 -0.58 11.87
C GLU A 18 1.70 -0.77 10.68
N ILE A 19 3.00 -0.84 10.97
CA ILE A 19 4.03 -1.07 9.96
C ILE A 19 3.97 -2.54 9.54
N GLN A 20 3.77 -2.75 8.25
CA GLN A 20 3.83 -4.04 7.59
C GLN A 20 5.18 -4.20 6.88
N ASN A 21 5.62 -5.44 6.66
CA ASN A 21 6.86 -5.77 5.97
C ASN A 21 6.58 -6.73 4.81
N TYR A 22 7.11 -6.40 3.63
CA TYR A 22 7.17 -7.31 2.50
C TYR A 22 8.60 -7.41 2.00
N ARG A 23 9.24 -8.56 2.22
CA ARG A 23 10.61 -8.87 1.74
C ARG A 23 11.62 -7.76 2.04
N GLY A 24 11.56 -7.21 3.25
CA GLY A 24 12.44 -6.13 3.72
C GLY A 24 11.93 -4.71 3.43
N ILE A 25 10.84 -4.55 2.68
CA ILE A 25 10.23 -3.24 2.41
C ILE A 25 9.18 -2.97 3.48
N LYS A 26 9.39 -1.93 4.29
CA LYS A 26 8.45 -1.48 5.32
C LYS A 26 7.45 -0.49 4.72
N PHE A 27 6.18 -0.64 5.07
CA PHE A 27 5.11 0.28 4.65
C PHE A 27 3.98 0.31 5.66
N LYS A 28 3.18 1.38 5.67
CA LYS A 28 1.99 1.49 6.52
C LYS A 28 0.79 2.02 5.75
N LEU A 29 -0.39 1.62 6.19
CA LEU A 29 -1.65 2.10 5.62
C LEU A 29 -1.87 3.58 5.98
N ILE A 30 -2.44 4.37 5.04
CA ILE A 30 -2.91 5.74 5.31
C ILE A 30 -4.43 5.76 5.22
N VAL A 31 -5.10 6.11 6.33
CA VAL A 31 -6.55 6.29 6.40
C VAL A 31 -6.86 7.78 6.45
N TYR A 32 -7.65 8.29 5.49
CA TYR A 32 -8.10 9.69 5.47
C TYR A 32 -9.46 9.83 6.17
N THR A 33 -10.48 9.20 5.61
CA THR A 33 -11.80 9.03 6.20
C THR A 33 -12.27 7.61 5.90
N GLU A 34 -13.00 7.01 6.84
CA GLU A 34 -13.44 5.61 6.75
C GLU A 34 -14.35 5.39 5.54
N GLN A 35 -15.27 6.34 5.27
CA GLN A 35 -16.20 6.26 4.14
C GLN A 35 -15.49 6.36 2.79
N HIS A 36 -14.43 7.17 2.71
CA HIS A 36 -13.62 7.24 1.50
C HIS A 36 -12.92 5.90 1.27
N PHE A 37 -12.29 5.35 2.32
CA PHE A 37 -11.51 4.13 2.22
C PHE A 37 -12.35 2.91 1.90
N ALA A 38 -13.52 2.76 2.52
CA ALA A 38 -14.43 1.66 2.27
C ALA A 38 -14.87 1.58 0.79
N ALA A 39 -14.99 2.72 0.11
CA ALA A 39 -15.45 2.76 -1.28
C ALA A 39 -14.36 2.40 -2.32
N LEU A 40 -13.08 2.39 -1.95
CA LEU A 40 -11.98 2.20 -2.90
C LEU A 40 -11.71 0.72 -3.22
N ARG A 41 -11.29 0.45 -4.46
CA ARG A 41 -10.85 -0.88 -4.94
C ARG A 41 -9.39 -1.21 -4.61
N ALA A 42 -8.67 -0.23 -4.05
CA ALA A 42 -7.30 -0.32 -3.62
C ALA A 42 -7.12 0.54 -2.38
N LYS A 43 -6.13 0.21 -1.56
CA LYS A 43 -5.79 0.97 -0.37
C LYS A 43 -4.47 1.70 -0.56
N ARG A 44 -4.37 2.91 0.02
CA ARG A 44 -3.17 3.76 -0.07
C ARG A 44 -2.24 3.43 1.08
N PHE A 45 -0.98 3.22 0.73
CA PHE A 45 0.09 2.95 1.67
C PHE A 45 1.20 3.98 1.52
N LEU A 46 2.05 3.98 2.53
CA LEU A 46 3.18 4.87 2.68
C LEU A 46 4.43 4.02 2.85
N LEU A 47 5.43 4.22 2.00
CA LEU A 47 6.74 3.60 2.15
C LEU A 47 7.43 4.15 3.39
N ILE A 48 7.94 3.28 4.26
CA ILE A 48 8.62 3.66 5.49
C ILE A 48 10.11 3.40 5.34
N SER A 49 10.90 4.44 5.61
CA SER A 49 12.35 4.35 5.73
C SER A 49 12.76 4.31 7.18
N ASP A 50 13.89 3.65 7.44
CA ASP A 50 14.53 3.63 8.76
C ASP A 50 15.39 4.89 9.02
N LYS A 51 15.58 5.74 8.00
CA LYS A 51 16.28 7.02 8.12
C LYS A 51 15.33 8.09 8.68
N GLU A 52 15.73 8.76 9.75
CA GLU A 52 14.97 9.84 10.36
C GLU A 52 14.83 11.05 9.40
N ASN A 53 13.64 11.66 9.37
CA ASN A 53 13.29 12.90 8.65
C ASN A 53 13.04 12.88 7.13
N GLU A 54 12.95 11.72 6.45
CA GLU A 54 12.60 11.73 5.01
C GLU A 54 11.10 11.58 4.68
N PRO A 55 10.60 12.34 3.69
CA PRO A 55 9.21 12.30 3.27
C PRO A 55 8.88 10.94 2.65
N SER A 56 7.89 10.29 3.22
CA SER A 56 7.49 8.96 2.82
C SER A 56 6.64 8.96 1.54
N GLN A 57 7.00 8.10 0.59
CA GLN A 57 6.35 8.03 -0.72
C GLN A 57 5.13 7.13 -0.68
N ASN A 58 4.01 7.60 -1.22
CA ASN A 58 2.79 6.81 -1.26
C ASN A 58 2.73 5.85 -2.45
N PHE A 59 1.99 4.76 -2.28
CA PHE A 59 1.65 3.80 -3.33
C PHE A 59 0.30 3.14 -3.03
N TRP A 60 -0.19 2.30 -3.95
CA TRP A 60 -1.50 1.67 -3.85
C TRP A 60 -1.39 0.16 -3.99
N ILE A 61 -2.09 -0.58 -3.12
CA ILE A 61 -2.25 -2.03 -3.22
C ILE A 61 -3.73 -2.36 -3.48
N PRO A 62 -4.07 -3.08 -4.57
CA PRO A 62 -5.43 -3.52 -4.82
C PRO A 62 -5.99 -4.41 -3.69
N ASN A 63 -7.28 -4.26 -3.37
CA ASN A 63 -7.92 -4.99 -2.26
C ASN A 63 -7.86 -6.53 -2.44
N CYS A 64 -7.69 -7.05 -3.66
CA CYS A 64 -7.57 -8.50 -3.86
C CYS A 64 -6.34 -9.11 -3.16
N TYR A 65 -5.30 -8.31 -2.91
CA TYR A 65 -4.09 -8.71 -2.19
C TYR A 65 -4.13 -8.41 -0.69
N LEU A 66 -5.22 -7.83 -0.18
CA LEU A 66 -5.33 -7.35 1.20
C LEU A 66 -6.46 -8.07 1.94
N GLU A 67 -6.25 -8.31 3.22
CA GLU A 67 -7.31 -8.61 4.18
C GLU A 67 -8.22 -7.39 4.34
N LYS A 68 -9.37 -7.59 5.01
CA LYS A 68 -10.40 -6.55 5.16
C LYS A 68 -9.88 -5.30 5.86
N ASP A 69 -9.01 -5.49 6.85
CA ASP A 69 -8.35 -4.44 7.63
C ASP A 69 -7.21 -3.73 6.87
N GLY A 70 -6.86 -4.16 5.66
CA GLY A 70 -5.74 -3.61 4.89
C GLY A 70 -4.38 -4.25 5.19
N THR A 71 -4.35 -5.34 5.95
CA THR A 71 -3.17 -6.20 6.10
C THR A 71 -2.88 -6.91 4.77
N LEU A 72 -1.62 -6.98 4.35
CA LEU A 72 -1.23 -7.78 3.20
C LEU A 72 -1.52 -9.26 3.47
N LYS A 73 -2.27 -9.91 2.57
CA LYS A 73 -2.58 -11.34 2.71
C LYS A 73 -1.30 -12.18 2.82
N PRO A 74 -1.30 -13.28 3.58
CA PRO A 74 -0.18 -14.20 3.57
C PRO A 74 0.01 -14.81 2.17
N ASN A 75 1.25 -15.12 1.80
CA ASN A 75 1.61 -15.84 0.56
C ASN A 75 1.19 -15.17 -0.77
N VAL A 76 0.92 -13.85 -0.79
CA VAL A 76 0.71 -13.12 -2.05
C VAL A 76 2.01 -12.51 -2.59
N PHE A 77 2.20 -12.61 -3.90
CA PHE A 77 3.38 -12.05 -4.58
C PHE A 77 3.03 -10.69 -5.20
N VAL A 78 3.48 -9.61 -4.55
CA VAL A 78 3.22 -8.22 -4.96
C VAL A 78 4.50 -7.50 -5.42
N ASP A 79 5.55 -8.25 -5.78
CA ASP A 79 6.83 -7.73 -6.29
C ASP A 79 6.65 -6.63 -7.35
N TRP A 80 5.71 -6.84 -8.29
CA TRP A 80 5.45 -5.93 -9.40
C TRP A 80 5.03 -4.52 -8.93
N ILE A 81 4.35 -4.41 -7.79
CA ILE A 81 3.94 -3.12 -7.20
C ILE A 81 5.19 -2.34 -6.80
N PHE A 82 6.13 -3.01 -6.13
CA PHE A 82 7.35 -2.40 -5.65
C PHE A 82 8.34 -2.11 -6.79
N VAL A 83 8.42 -2.99 -7.81
CA VAL A 83 9.17 -2.69 -9.05
C VAL A 83 8.65 -1.41 -9.71
N LYS A 84 7.32 -1.23 -9.81
CA LYS A 84 6.73 0.02 -10.31
C LYS A 84 7.08 1.22 -9.42
N CYS A 85 7.13 1.04 -8.11
CA CYS A 85 7.53 2.11 -7.18
C CYS A 85 8.99 2.53 -7.42
N VAL A 86 9.90 1.58 -7.61
CA VAL A 86 11.30 1.88 -7.95
C VAL A 86 11.40 2.58 -9.30
N LYS A 87 10.72 2.08 -10.35
CA LYS A 87 10.71 2.72 -11.68
C LYS A 87 10.16 4.15 -11.65
N ALA A 88 9.25 4.44 -10.71
CA ALA A 88 8.72 5.78 -10.47
C ALA A 88 9.57 6.62 -9.50
N ASN A 89 10.82 6.22 -9.20
CA ASN A 89 11.74 6.87 -8.26
C ASN A 89 11.23 7.01 -6.82
N LYS A 90 10.18 6.27 -6.42
CA LYS A 90 9.60 6.38 -5.08
C LYS A 90 10.54 5.87 -3.99
N PHE A 91 11.35 4.85 -4.28
CA PHE A 91 12.32 4.34 -3.31
C PHE A 91 13.41 5.38 -3.06
N LYS A 92 13.94 5.98 -4.15
CA LYS A 92 14.89 7.09 -4.10
C LYS A 92 14.37 8.25 -3.24
N TYR A 93 13.15 8.71 -3.49
CA TYR A 93 12.57 9.85 -2.75
C TYR A 93 12.08 9.52 -1.34
N ALA A 94 11.99 8.24 -1.00
CA ALA A 94 11.72 7.78 0.35
C ALA A 94 13.02 7.43 1.11
N GLY A 95 14.20 7.57 0.50
CA GLY A 95 15.47 7.20 1.11
C GLY A 95 15.65 5.69 1.34
N ILE A 96 14.87 4.85 0.64
CA ILE A 96 14.87 3.39 0.77
C ILE A 96 15.83 2.79 -0.25
N ASP A 97 16.74 1.95 0.24
CA ASP A 97 17.62 1.17 -0.63
C ASP A 97 16.85 0.06 -1.35
N ILE A 98 17.21 -0.15 -2.61
CA ILE A 98 16.58 -1.17 -3.44
C ILE A 98 17.07 -2.56 -2.97
N PRO A 99 16.19 -3.47 -2.54
CA PRO A 99 16.58 -4.82 -2.13
C PRO A 99 17.19 -5.62 -3.29
N ASP A 100 18.17 -6.47 -2.99
CA ASP A 100 18.92 -7.23 -4.01
C ASP A 100 18.03 -8.12 -4.88
N TRP A 101 16.97 -8.70 -4.31
CA TRP A 101 16.03 -9.53 -5.04
C TRP A 101 15.30 -8.78 -6.17
N MET A 102 15.28 -7.44 -6.13
CA MET A 102 14.64 -6.60 -7.13
C MET A 102 15.59 -6.17 -8.24
N ARG A 103 16.91 -6.17 -8.03
CA ARG A 103 17.89 -5.61 -8.98
C ARG A 103 17.82 -6.24 -10.37
N GLY A 104 17.52 -7.54 -10.48
CA GLY A 104 17.31 -8.24 -11.76
C GLY A 104 15.94 -8.03 -12.41
N LYS A 105 15.07 -7.20 -11.83
CA LYS A 105 13.68 -6.94 -12.27
C LYS A 105 13.42 -5.46 -12.62
N LEU A 106 14.43 -4.60 -12.46
CA LEU A 106 14.33 -3.16 -12.74
C LEU A 106 14.52 -2.89 -14.23
#